data_AF-A0A818JPT2-F1
#
_entry.id   AF-A0A818JPT2-F1
#
_cell.length_a   1.000
_cell.length_b   1.000
_cell.length_c   1.000
_cell.angle_alpha   90.00
_cell.angle_beta   90.00
_cell.angle_gamma   90.00
#
_symmetry.space_group_name_H-M   'P 1'
#
loop_
_entity.id
_entity.type
_entity.pdbx_description
1 polymer ?
#
loop_
_entity_poly.entity_id
_entity_poly.type
_entity_poly.pdbx_seq_one_letter_code
_entity_poly.pdbx_strand_id
1 'polypeptide(L)'
;MSVWYSFGNIVGYGVDFNANTAAGRLLTAGLYILSLMLLATYTANLASNLTISKSKDIISGIDDVKNGKISFNRIDIRVDTAIEEYYLRKISFGSRNYYPLKSRQELYDSLLAVSIDVSFMDASIAEYITNNIYCNLTLIGKDFHKGDYGIVTEKQWLYTKDLDVNILSLRESGQLDELRRKWFQKNNRPGSFETSTVIKIESMGGPR
;
A
#
# COMPACT_ATOMS: atom_id res chain seq x y z
N MET A 1 16.47 44.34 26.32
CA MET A 1 16.08 44.69 24.94
C MET A 1 16.57 43.68 23.90
N SER A 2 17.75 43.07 24.04
CA SER A 2 18.29 42.08 23.08
C SER A 2 17.57 40.71 23.09
N VAL A 3 17.16 40.20 24.25
CA VAL A 3 16.51 38.87 24.36
C VAL A 3 15.17 38.83 23.62
N TRP A 4 14.38 39.90 23.72
CA TRP A 4 13.11 40.04 23.00
C TRP A 4 13.32 40.08 21.49
N TYR A 5 14.39 40.74 21.03
CA TYR A 5 14.78 40.76 19.63
C TYR A 5 15.20 39.37 19.13
N SER A 6 16.03 38.65 19.88
CA SER A 6 16.41 37.27 19.53
C SER A 6 15.19 36.35 19.48
N PHE A 7 14.27 36.48 20.44
CA PHE A 7 13.03 35.72 20.46
C PHE A 7 12.15 36.04 19.24
N GLY A 8 11.93 37.33 18.93
CA GLY A 8 11.14 37.78 17.78
C GLY A 8 11.66 37.29 16.43
N ASN A 9 12.99 37.28 16.24
CA ASN A 9 13.61 36.72 15.03
C ASN A 9 13.47 35.20 14.91
N ILE A 10 13.45 34.48 16.03
CA ILE A 10 13.23 33.02 16.05
C ILE A 10 11.77 32.67 15.72
N VAL A 11 10.81 33.43 16.24
CA VAL A 11 9.38 33.18 15.99
C VAL A 11 8.84 33.79 14.69
N GLY A 12 9.71 34.43 13.89
CA GLY A 12 9.34 35.01 12.59
C GLY A 12 8.51 36.29 12.69
N TYR A 13 8.38 36.88 13.88
CA TYR A 13 7.80 38.20 14.03
C TYR A 13 8.81 39.23 13.52
N GLY A 14 8.49 39.91 12.42
CA GLY A 14 9.29 41.00 11.88
C GLY A 14 9.37 42.15 12.88
N VAL A 15 10.41 42.16 13.71
CA VAL A 15 10.70 43.28 14.61
C VAL A 15 11.54 44.27 13.80
N ASP A 16 10.98 45.44 13.49
CA ASP A 16 11.65 46.53 12.75
C ASP A 16 12.82 47.12 13.55
N PHE A 17 13.98 46.45 13.48
CA PHE A 17 15.20 46.90 14.15
C PHE A 17 16.37 46.91 13.16
N ASN A 18 16.83 48.12 12.81
CA ASN A 18 17.94 48.32 11.88
C ASN A 18 19.28 48.27 12.64
N ALA A 19 20.04 47.18 12.51
CA ALA A 19 21.37 47.07 13.08
C ALA A 19 22.35 48.00 12.31
N ASN A 20 22.79 49.08 12.97
CA ASN A 20 23.63 50.12 12.36
C ASN A 20 25.12 49.74 12.27
N THR A 21 25.59 48.71 12.99
CA THR A 21 27.00 48.26 13.00
C THR A 21 27.22 46.99 12.17
N ALA A 22 28.40 46.87 11.53
CA ALA A 22 28.76 45.73 10.68
C ALA A 22 28.71 44.38 11.43
N ALA A 23 29.20 44.36 12.68
CA ALA A 23 29.11 43.18 13.55
C ALA A 23 27.65 42.82 13.91
N GLY A 24 26.79 43.83 14.09
CA GLY A 24 25.36 43.61 14.33
C GLY A 24 24.68 42.91 13.16
N ARG A 25 24.97 43.31 11.92
CA ARG A 25 24.41 42.69 10.70
C ARG A 25 24.82 41.22 10.51
N LEU A 26 26.05 40.85 10.90
CA LEU A 26 26.49 39.46 10.86
C LEU A 26 25.76 38.60 11.90
N LEU A 27 25.55 39.13 13.10
CA LEU A 27 24.80 38.42 14.15
C LEU A 27 23.33 38.24 13.78
N THR A 28 22.69 39.25 13.19
CA THR A 28 21.31 39.14 12.73
C THR A 28 21.17 38.13 11.61
N ALA A 29 22.08 38.14 10.63
CA ALA A 29 22.11 37.13 9.56
C ALA A 29 22.27 35.71 10.11
N GLY A 30 23.17 35.49 11.08
CA GLY A 30 23.33 34.20 11.75
C GLY A 30 22.08 33.75 12.50
N LEU A 31 21.40 34.68 13.19
CA LEU A 31 20.13 34.39 13.88
C LEU A 31 18.99 34.06 12.91
N TYR A 32 18.92 34.71 11.74
CA TYR A 32 17.96 34.35 10.69
C TYR A 32 18.20 32.93 10.16
N ILE A 33 19.46 32.56 9.90
CA ILE A 33 19.80 31.22 9.44
C ILE A 33 19.45 30.16 10.50
N LEU A 34 19.74 30.45 11.78
CA LEU A 34 19.37 29.56 12.89
C LEU A 34 17.86 29.38 13.01
N SER A 35 17.09 30.48 12.89
CA SER A 35 15.63 30.47 12.89
C SER A 35 15.07 29.60 11.76
N LEU A 36 15.59 29.77 10.54
CA LEU A 36 15.20 28.96 9.38
C LEU A 36 15.52 27.47 9.58
N MET A 37 16.66 27.12 10.17
CA MET A 37 17.00 25.72 10.48
C MET A 37 16.06 25.09 11.51
N LEU A 38 15.68 25.82 12.55
CA LEU A 38 14.73 25.33 13.57
C LEU A 38 13.34 25.12 12.98
N LEU A 39 12.85 26.07 12.18
CA LEU A 39 11.58 25.95 11.47
C LEU A 39 11.59 24.76 10.52
N ALA A 40 12.65 24.61 9.72
CA ALA A 40 12.81 23.49 8.80
C ALA A 40 12.83 22.14 9.53
N THR A 41 13.52 22.04 10.68
CA THR A 41 13.57 20.80 11.48
C THR A 41 12.20 20.47 12.08
N TYR A 42 11.47 21.48 12.55
CA TYR A 42 10.11 21.29 13.06
C TYR A 42 9.15 20.85 11.95
N THR A 43 9.17 21.51 10.79
CA THR A 43 8.40 21.13 9.61
C THR A 43 8.77 19.72 9.13
N ALA A 44 10.05 19.34 9.17
CA ALA A 44 10.53 18.01 8.80
C ALA A 44 10.05 16.92 9.77
N ASN A 45 10.12 17.15 11.08
CA ASN A 45 9.62 16.21 12.08
C ASN A 45 8.10 16.05 12.01
N LEU A 46 7.37 17.16 11.80
CA LEU A 46 5.93 17.12 11.58
C LEU A 46 5.57 16.34 10.31
N ALA A 47 6.26 16.62 9.20
CA ALA A 47 6.07 15.92 7.93
C ALA A 47 6.40 14.42 8.05
N SER A 48 7.50 14.08 8.73
CA SER A 48 7.88 12.68 9.00
C SER A 48 6.81 11.95 9.79
N ASN A 49 6.29 12.55 10.87
CA ASN A 49 5.21 11.96 11.66
C ASN A 49 3.92 11.78 10.85
N LEU A 50 3.56 12.75 10.00
CA LEU A 50 2.40 12.65 9.12
C LEU A 50 2.56 11.56 8.05
N THR A 51 3.77 11.35 7.55
CA THR A 51 4.05 10.25 6.60
C THR A 51 4.07 8.89 7.31
N ILE A 52 4.59 8.81 8.54
CA ILE A 52 4.61 7.57 9.34
C ILE A 52 3.19 7.14 9.73
N SER A 53 2.32 8.07 10.13
CA SER A 53 0.93 7.73 10.49
C SER A 53 0.18 7.14 9.29
N LYS A 54 0.38 7.70 8.08
CA LYS A 54 -0.17 7.16 6.83
C LYS A 54 0.37 5.78 6.47
N SER A 55 1.61 5.46 6.86
CA SER A 55 2.22 4.16 6.57
C SER A 55 1.79 3.05 7.54
N LYS A 56 1.40 3.35 8.77
CA LYS A 56 1.05 2.33 9.78
C LYS A 56 -0.25 1.59 9.46
N ASP A 57 -1.22 2.26 8.86
CA ASP A 57 -2.53 1.69 8.54
C ASP A 57 -2.54 0.89 7.23
N ILE A 58 -1.46 0.97 6.44
CA ILE A 58 -1.34 0.18 5.22
C ILE A 58 -0.89 -1.23 5.60
N ILE A 59 -1.70 -2.21 5.20
CA ILE A 59 -1.32 -3.62 5.27
C ILE A 59 -0.19 -3.81 4.27
N SER A 60 0.96 -4.29 4.72
CA SER A 60 2.16 -4.39 3.88
C SER A 60 2.27 -5.75 3.18
N GLY A 61 1.66 -6.79 3.75
CA GLY A 61 1.65 -8.13 3.17
C GLY A 61 1.20 -9.20 4.15
N ILE A 62 1.58 -10.44 3.84
CA ILE A 62 1.14 -11.63 4.59
C ILE A 62 1.65 -11.67 6.04
N ASP A 63 2.79 -11.05 6.33
CA ASP A 63 3.38 -11.06 7.66
C ASP A 63 2.53 -10.26 8.66
N ASP A 64 1.87 -9.19 8.20
CA ASP A 64 0.91 -8.42 9.01
C ASP A 64 -0.29 -9.29 9.44
N VAL A 65 -0.74 -10.17 8.55
CA VAL A 65 -1.82 -11.13 8.84
C VAL A 65 -1.35 -12.18 9.85
N LYS A 66 -0.15 -12.72 9.67
CA LYS A 66 0.43 -13.72 10.59
C LYS A 66 0.71 -13.15 11.98
N ASN A 67 1.13 -11.89 12.04
CA ASN A 67 1.41 -11.19 13.30
C ASN A 67 0.13 -10.69 14.00
N GLY A 68 -1.05 -10.92 13.42
CA GLY A 68 -2.34 -10.55 14.02
C GLY A 68 -2.64 -9.04 14.00
N LYS A 69 -2.06 -8.28 13.06
CA LYS A 69 -2.38 -6.86 12.86
C LYS A 69 -3.85 -6.67 12.44
N ILE A 70 -4.43 -7.68 11.80
CA ILE A 70 -5.81 -7.69 11.30
C ILE A 70 -6.63 -8.68 12.12
N SER A 71 -7.80 -8.24 12.59
CA SER A 71 -8.76 -9.12 13.24
C SER A 71 -9.21 -10.22 12.29
N PHE A 72 -9.16 -11.46 12.75
CA PHE A 72 -9.59 -12.66 12.03
C PHE A 72 -11.01 -12.55 11.42
N ASN A 73 -11.92 -11.80 12.05
CA ASN A 73 -13.28 -11.59 11.56
C ASN A 73 -13.36 -10.67 10.32
N ARG A 74 -12.27 -9.95 9.99
CA ARG A 74 -12.15 -9.04 8.85
C ARG A 74 -11.30 -9.65 7.72
N ILE A 75 -11.09 -10.97 7.78
CA ILE A 75 -10.40 -11.76 6.76
C ILE A 75 -11.42 -12.71 6.15
N ASP A 76 -11.56 -12.68 4.84
CA ASP A 76 -12.35 -13.68 4.11
C ASP A 76 -11.47 -14.71 3.40
N ILE A 77 -12.01 -15.91 3.28
CA ILE A 77 -11.36 -17.00 2.54
C ILE A 77 -12.43 -17.80 1.82
N ARG A 78 -12.11 -18.16 0.57
CA ARG A 78 -12.97 -19.03 -0.23
C ARG A 78 -12.82 -20.48 0.20
N VAL A 79 -13.90 -21.07 0.70
CA VAL A 79 -13.92 -22.46 1.17
C VAL A 79 -13.79 -23.45 0.01
N ASP A 80 -13.32 -24.66 0.31
CA ASP A 80 -13.11 -25.76 -0.63
C ASP A 80 -12.08 -25.42 -1.73
N THR A 81 -11.08 -24.60 -1.40
CA THR A 81 -10.00 -24.22 -2.32
C THR A 81 -8.61 -24.43 -1.72
N ALA A 82 -7.58 -24.49 -2.59
CA ALA A 82 -6.18 -24.57 -2.17
C ALA A 82 -5.75 -23.39 -1.27
N ILE A 83 -6.43 -22.25 -1.38
CA ILE A 83 -6.18 -21.06 -0.56
C ILE A 83 -6.57 -21.32 0.90
N GLU A 84 -7.71 -21.97 1.12
CA GLU A 84 -8.17 -22.37 2.46
C GLU A 84 -7.19 -23.34 3.10
N GLU A 85 -6.77 -24.37 2.36
CA GLU A 85 -5.78 -25.33 2.85
C GLU A 85 -4.46 -24.65 3.23
N TYR A 86 -3.99 -23.72 2.39
CA TYR A 86 -2.79 -22.94 2.68
C TYR A 86 -2.95 -22.10 3.95
N TYR A 87 -4.05 -21.38 4.10
CA TYR A 87 -4.31 -20.54 5.27
C TYR A 87 -4.36 -21.36 6.55
N LEU A 88 -5.12 -22.46 6.55
CA LEU A 88 -5.23 -23.37 7.68
C LEU A 88 -3.87 -23.94 8.08
N ARG A 89 -3.04 -24.31 7.10
CA ARG A 89 -1.74 -24.92 7.36
C ARG A 89 -0.66 -23.92 7.79
N LYS A 90 -0.66 -22.70 7.28
CA LYS A 90 0.47 -21.76 7.39
C LYS A 90 0.19 -20.49 8.20
N ILE A 91 -1.07 -20.15 8.42
CA ILE A 91 -1.45 -18.88 9.07
C ILE A 91 -2.22 -19.16 10.36
N SER A 92 -3.30 -19.93 10.30
CA SER A 92 -4.16 -20.15 11.47
C SER A 92 -3.91 -21.44 12.23
N PHE A 93 -2.93 -22.25 11.80
CA PHE A 93 -2.53 -23.51 12.43
C PHE A 93 -3.71 -24.46 12.72
N GLY A 94 -4.63 -24.58 11.76
CA GLY A 94 -5.82 -25.43 11.82
C GLY A 94 -7.08 -24.75 12.35
N SER A 95 -7.00 -23.49 12.79
CA SER A 95 -8.16 -22.73 13.27
C SER A 95 -8.95 -22.12 12.10
N ARG A 96 -10.28 -22.32 12.07
CA ARG A 96 -11.18 -21.67 11.10
C ARG A 96 -11.63 -20.30 11.59
N ASN A 97 -10.67 -19.39 11.75
CA ASN A 97 -10.87 -18.02 12.21
C ASN A 97 -10.91 -17.03 11.02
N TYR A 98 -11.83 -17.23 10.09
CA TYR A 98 -12.05 -16.37 8.93
C TYR A 98 -13.52 -16.39 8.55
N TYR A 99 -13.96 -15.43 7.74
CA TYR A 99 -15.28 -15.42 7.15
C TYR A 99 -15.32 -16.37 5.93
N PRO A 100 -16.06 -17.49 5.98
CA PRO A 100 -16.08 -18.46 4.90
C PRO A 100 -16.98 -17.99 3.76
N LEU A 101 -16.41 -17.86 2.56
CA LEU A 101 -17.15 -17.46 1.36
C LEU A 101 -17.23 -18.58 0.35
N LYS A 102 -18.39 -18.71 -0.31
CA LYS A 102 -18.59 -19.70 -1.38
C LYS A 102 -18.53 -19.08 -2.77
N SER A 103 -19.02 -17.85 -2.93
CA SER A 103 -19.06 -17.17 -4.22
C SER A 103 -17.94 -16.14 -4.35
N ARG A 104 -17.37 -16.03 -5.56
CA ARG A 104 -16.42 -14.94 -5.89
C ARG A 104 -17.10 -13.57 -5.88
N GLN A 105 -18.38 -13.50 -6.19
CA GLN A 105 -19.09 -12.21 -6.25
C GLN A 105 -19.33 -11.65 -4.85
N GLU A 106 -19.76 -12.51 -3.93
CA GLU A 106 -19.93 -12.19 -2.51
C GLU A 106 -18.63 -11.69 -1.85
N LEU A 107 -17.48 -12.23 -2.28
CA LEU A 107 -16.14 -11.77 -1.88
C LEU A 107 -15.90 -10.33 -2.32
N TYR A 108 -16.13 -10.00 -3.59
CA TYR A 108 -15.94 -8.63 -4.05
C TYR A 108 -16.92 -7.66 -3.39
N ASP A 109 -18.19 -8.06 -3.22
CA ASP A 109 -19.21 -7.23 -2.58
C ASP A 109 -18.84 -6.94 -1.11
N SER A 110 -18.30 -7.93 -0.39
CA SER A 110 -17.83 -7.77 0.99
C SER A 110 -16.62 -6.84 1.11
N LEU A 111 -15.65 -6.95 0.19
CA LEU A 111 -14.51 -6.05 0.13
C LEU A 111 -14.93 -4.61 -0.21
N LEU A 112 -15.85 -4.43 -1.16
CA LEU A 112 -16.33 -3.11 -1.55
C LEU A 112 -17.22 -2.47 -0.48
N ALA A 113 -17.96 -3.27 0.29
CA ALA A 113 -18.74 -2.81 1.43
C ALA A 113 -17.87 -2.53 2.68
N VAL A 114 -16.57 -2.80 2.63
CA VAL A 114 -15.61 -2.62 3.75
C VAL A 114 -16.03 -3.43 5.00
N SER A 115 -16.76 -4.53 4.81
CA SER A 115 -17.05 -5.49 5.87
C SER A 115 -15.85 -6.39 6.15
N ILE A 116 -15.03 -6.63 5.13
CA ILE A 116 -13.79 -7.39 5.13
C ILE A 116 -12.65 -6.49 4.65
N ASP A 117 -11.48 -6.58 5.30
CA ASP A 117 -10.30 -5.79 4.92
C ASP A 117 -9.39 -6.53 3.95
N VAL A 118 -9.29 -7.84 4.09
CA VAL A 118 -8.35 -8.66 3.34
C VAL A 118 -9.01 -9.93 2.83
N SER A 119 -8.78 -10.20 1.56
CA SER A 119 -9.12 -11.44 0.89
C SER A 119 -7.89 -12.09 0.28
N PHE A 120 -7.84 -13.42 0.32
CA PHE A 120 -6.79 -14.20 -0.31
C PHE A 120 -7.19 -14.68 -1.71
N MET A 121 -6.36 -14.38 -2.71
CA MET A 121 -6.62 -14.71 -4.11
C MET A 121 -5.32 -15.07 -4.85
N ASP A 122 -5.46 -15.74 -5.99
CA ASP A 122 -4.34 -15.97 -6.91
C ASP A 122 -3.84 -14.64 -7.49
N ALA A 123 -2.52 -14.47 -7.58
CA ALA A 123 -1.89 -13.21 -7.97
C ALA A 123 -2.36 -12.69 -9.34
N SER A 124 -2.47 -13.56 -10.34
CA SER A 124 -2.93 -13.18 -11.69
C SER A 124 -4.38 -12.72 -11.68
N ILE A 125 -5.28 -13.44 -10.99
CA ILE A 125 -6.68 -13.06 -10.87
C ILE A 125 -6.78 -11.72 -10.15
N ALA A 126 -6.08 -11.56 -9.03
CA ALA A 126 -6.08 -10.32 -8.28
C ALA A 126 -5.58 -9.14 -9.13
N GLU A 127 -4.44 -9.29 -9.83
CA GLU A 127 -3.89 -8.30 -10.75
C GLU A 127 -4.90 -7.88 -11.82
N TYR A 128 -5.56 -8.85 -12.46
CA TYR A 128 -6.56 -8.57 -13.48
C TYR A 128 -7.77 -7.81 -12.90
N ILE A 129 -8.29 -8.29 -11.77
CA ILE A 129 -9.50 -7.74 -11.15
C ILE A 129 -9.27 -6.31 -10.66
N THR A 130 -8.15 -6.04 -9.97
CA THR A 130 -7.83 -4.70 -9.46
C THR A 130 -7.51 -3.72 -10.59
N ASN A 131 -6.85 -4.18 -11.65
CA ASN A 131 -6.47 -3.31 -12.77
C ASN A 131 -7.62 -3.03 -13.75
N ASN A 132 -8.58 -3.95 -13.91
CA ASN A 132 -9.59 -3.86 -14.96
C ASN A 132 -11.04 -3.72 -14.48
N ILE A 133 -11.38 -4.28 -13.32
CA ILE A 133 -12.77 -4.35 -12.85
C ILE A 133 -13.01 -3.42 -11.66
N TYR A 134 -12.30 -3.62 -10.55
CA TYR A 134 -12.53 -2.88 -9.31
C TYR A 134 -11.34 -1.98 -8.96
N CYS A 135 -11.38 -0.74 -9.41
CA CYS A 135 -10.31 0.25 -9.17
C CYS A 135 -10.18 0.67 -7.69
N ASN A 136 -11.22 0.44 -6.88
CA ASN A 136 -11.21 0.74 -5.46
C ASN A 136 -10.47 -0.31 -4.64
N LEU A 137 -10.19 -1.48 -5.23
CA LEU A 137 -9.43 -2.54 -4.59
C LEU A 137 -7.95 -2.39 -4.94
N THR A 138 -7.10 -2.66 -3.95
CA THR A 138 -5.65 -2.58 -4.11
C THR A 138 -5.05 -3.96 -3.88
N LEU A 139 -4.17 -4.39 -4.80
CA LEU A 139 -3.35 -5.57 -4.60
C LEU A 139 -2.23 -5.24 -3.59
N ILE A 140 -2.15 -6.03 -2.52
CA ILE A 140 -1.25 -5.78 -1.40
C ILE A 140 -0.22 -6.91 -1.26
N GLY A 141 1.03 -6.53 -1.00
CA GLY A 141 2.11 -7.45 -0.71
C GLY A 141 2.74 -8.10 -1.94
N LYS A 142 3.66 -9.02 -1.68
CA LYS A 142 4.32 -9.86 -2.69
C LYS A 142 3.72 -11.26 -2.68
N ASP A 143 3.87 -11.97 -3.79
CA ASP A 143 3.52 -13.38 -3.90
C ASP A 143 4.20 -14.19 -2.79
N PHE A 144 3.40 -14.83 -1.93
CA PHE A 144 3.85 -15.57 -0.75
C PHE A 144 3.80 -17.08 -0.95
N HIS A 145 3.08 -17.55 -1.97
CA HIS A 145 3.01 -18.95 -2.37
C HIS A 145 3.15 -19.04 -3.89
N LYS A 146 4.05 -19.90 -4.36
CA LYS A 146 4.24 -20.14 -5.78
C LYS A 146 3.36 -21.29 -6.21
N GLY A 147 2.36 -20.99 -7.02
CA GLY A 147 1.56 -21.96 -7.75
C GLY A 147 1.52 -21.56 -9.22
N ASP A 148 1.73 -22.53 -10.10
CA ASP A 148 1.68 -22.33 -11.55
C ASP A 148 0.41 -22.94 -12.13
N TYR A 149 -0.15 -22.30 -13.15
CA TYR A 149 -1.26 -22.89 -13.91
C TYR A 149 -0.72 -23.91 -14.91
N GLY A 150 -1.35 -25.07 -14.95
CA GLY A 150 -1.02 -26.15 -15.88
C GLY A 150 -2.24 -26.67 -16.60
N ILE A 151 -2.03 -27.21 -17.80
CA ILE A 151 -3.05 -27.96 -18.54
C ILE A 151 -2.91 -29.43 -18.13
N VAL A 152 -4.00 -30.03 -17.69
CA VAL A 152 -4.02 -31.44 -17.27
C VAL A 152 -4.55 -32.28 -18.43
N THR A 153 -3.79 -33.30 -18.82
CA THR A 153 -4.18 -34.28 -19.85
C THR A 153 -4.40 -35.65 -19.23
N GLU A 154 -5.11 -36.53 -19.95
CA GLU A 154 -5.21 -37.93 -19.54
C GLU A 154 -3.83 -38.61 -19.48
N LYS A 155 -3.72 -39.59 -18.59
CA LYS A 155 -2.49 -40.37 -18.45
C LYS A 155 -2.21 -41.11 -19.75
N GLN A 156 -0.98 -41.00 -20.26
CA GLN A 156 -0.54 -41.61 -21.53
C GLN A 156 -1.27 -41.09 -22.77
N TRP A 157 -1.78 -39.86 -22.76
CA TRP A 157 -2.32 -39.24 -23.96
C TRP A 157 -1.25 -39.08 -25.05
N LEU A 158 -1.58 -39.52 -26.27
CA LEU A 158 -0.63 -39.62 -27.39
C LEU A 158 0.05 -38.28 -27.73
N TYR A 159 -0.64 -37.15 -27.51
CA TYR A 159 -0.20 -35.82 -27.90
C TYR A 159 0.39 -34.99 -26.76
N THR A 160 0.59 -35.54 -25.55
CA THR A 160 1.14 -34.76 -24.41
C THR A 160 2.48 -34.13 -24.77
N LYS A 161 3.39 -34.89 -25.41
CA LYS A 161 4.71 -34.38 -25.79
C LYS A 161 4.61 -33.27 -26.84
N ASP A 162 3.74 -33.44 -27.83
CA ASP A 162 3.54 -32.45 -28.87
C ASP A 162 2.92 -31.16 -28.28
N LEU A 163 1.99 -31.28 -27.34
CA LEU A 163 1.41 -30.14 -26.63
C LEU A 163 2.49 -29.37 -25.86
N ASP A 164 3.35 -30.06 -25.10
CA ASP A 164 4.42 -29.42 -24.34
C ASP A 164 5.39 -28.65 -25.24
N VAL A 165 5.82 -29.26 -26.34
CA VAL A 165 6.73 -28.62 -27.32
C VAL A 165 6.07 -27.38 -27.94
N ASN A 166 4.77 -27.46 -28.27
CA ASN A 166 4.06 -26.30 -28.82
C ASN A 166 3.92 -25.18 -27.79
N ILE A 167 3.64 -25.48 -26.52
CA ILE A 167 3.58 -24.48 -25.45
C ILE A 167 4.95 -23.80 -25.26
N LEU A 168 6.05 -24.56 -25.30
CA LEU A 168 7.40 -24.01 -25.24
C LEU A 168 7.68 -23.08 -26.42
N SER A 169 7.30 -23.48 -27.63
CA SER A 169 7.43 -22.64 -28.83
C SER A 169 6.62 -21.33 -28.73
N LEU A 170 5.41 -21.38 -28.17
CA LEU A 170 4.61 -20.17 -27.90
C LEU A 170 5.27 -19.23 -26.88
N ARG A 171 5.98 -19.78 -25.90
CA ARG A 171 6.74 -19.00 -24.92
C ARG A 171 7.98 -18.38 -25.55
N GLU A 172 8.78 -19.17 -26.28
CA GLU A 172 10.03 -18.71 -26.93
C GLU A 172 9.77 -17.67 -28.02
N SER A 173 8.67 -17.81 -28.76
CA SER A 173 8.25 -16.82 -29.77
C SER A 173 7.69 -15.52 -29.16
N GLY A 174 7.47 -15.45 -27.84
CA GLY A 174 6.91 -14.29 -27.16
C GLY A 174 5.40 -14.10 -27.30
N GLN A 175 4.69 -15.04 -27.96
CA GLN A 175 3.24 -14.96 -28.13
C GLN A 175 2.48 -14.97 -26.80
N LEU A 176 2.98 -15.74 -25.81
CA LEU A 176 2.39 -15.74 -24.47
C LEU A 176 2.54 -14.38 -23.78
N ASP A 177 3.67 -13.69 -23.98
CA ASP A 177 3.89 -12.35 -23.43
C ASP A 177 2.98 -11.31 -24.10
N GLU A 178 2.74 -11.45 -25.40
CA GLU A 178 1.79 -10.62 -26.13
C GLU A 178 0.36 -10.80 -25.60
N LEU A 179 -0.07 -12.05 -25.38
CA LEU A 179 -1.35 -12.36 -24.76
C LEU A 179 -1.45 -11.79 -23.34
N ARG A 180 -0.41 -11.96 -22.52
CA ARG A 180 -0.35 -11.38 -21.17
C ARG A 180 -0.54 -9.87 -21.24
N ARG A 181 0.21 -9.19 -22.11
CA ARG A 181 0.10 -7.73 -22.29
C ARG A 181 -1.29 -7.33 -22.75
N LYS A 182 -1.90 -8.06 -23.69
CA LYS A 182 -3.23 -7.78 -24.20
C LYS A 182 -4.33 -7.86 -23.12
N TRP A 183 -4.26 -8.86 -22.24
CA TRP A 183 -5.31 -9.13 -21.26
C TRP A 183 -5.07 -8.50 -19.88
N PHE A 184 -3.81 -8.31 -19.48
CA PHE A 184 -3.44 -7.81 -18.15
C PHE A 184 -2.90 -6.38 -18.16
N GLN A 185 -2.85 -5.70 -19.30
CA GLN A 185 -2.51 -4.28 -19.33
C GLN A 185 -3.47 -3.49 -18.44
N LYS A 186 -2.91 -2.69 -17.54
CA LYS A 186 -3.66 -1.75 -16.74
C LYS A 186 -4.36 -0.78 -17.69
N ASN A 187 -5.68 -0.85 -17.76
CA ASN A 187 -6.45 0.16 -18.46
C ASN A 187 -6.07 1.53 -17.87
N ASN A 188 -5.64 2.46 -18.72
CA ASN A 188 -5.41 3.87 -18.37
C ASN A 188 -6.76 4.53 -18.04
N ARG A 189 -7.38 4.09 -16.94
CA ARG A 189 -8.45 4.85 -16.31
C ARG A 189 -7.78 5.84 -15.37
N PRO A 190 -8.24 7.09 -15.31
CA PRO A 190 -7.74 8.03 -14.33
C PRO A 190 -8.01 7.42 -12.96
N GLY A 191 -6.97 6.89 -12.32
CA GLY A 191 -7.05 6.57 -10.92
C GLY A 191 -7.38 7.88 -10.22
N SER A 192 -8.48 7.90 -9.48
CA SER A 192 -8.67 8.89 -8.43
C SER A 192 -7.56 8.67 -7.40
N PHE A 193 -6.36 9.15 -7.71
CA PHE A 193 -5.37 9.52 -6.73
C PHE A 193 -5.95 10.74 -6.01
N GLU A 194 -7.00 10.52 -5.20
CA GLU A 194 -7.46 11.42 -4.14
C GLU A 194 -6.36 11.41 -3.07
N THR A 195 -5.20 11.96 -3.43
CA THR A 195 -4.02 12.06 -2.57
C THR A 195 -4.12 13.37 -1.82
N SER A 196 -5.26 13.60 -1.20
CA SER A 196 -5.52 14.77 -0.38
C SER A 196 -6.57 14.39 0.65
N THR A 197 -6.20 13.48 1.55
CA THR A 197 -6.94 13.29 2.80
C THR A 197 -6.87 14.62 3.56
N VAL A 198 -7.98 15.35 3.55
CA VAL A 198 -8.16 16.62 4.26
C VAL A 198 -7.84 16.39 5.74
N ILE A 199 -6.95 17.21 6.30
CA ILE A 199 -6.63 17.17 7.73
C ILE A 199 -7.94 17.41 8.50
N LYS A 200 -8.41 16.43 9.26
CA LYS A 200 -9.62 16.59 10.11
C LYS A 200 -9.35 17.68 11.16
N ILE A 201 -10.30 18.59 11.30
CA ILE A 201 -10.24 19.76 12.21
C ILE A 201 -9.98 19.32 13.66
N GLU A 202 -10.41 18.13 14.04
CA GLU A 202 -10.20 17.54 15.37
C GLU A 202 -8.71 17.33 15.73
N SER A 203 -7.84 17.13 14.74
CA SER A 203 -6.38 16.99 14.94
C SER A 203 -5.66 18.34 15.10
N MET A 204 -6.35 19.46 14.86
CA MET A 204 -5.81 20.82 15.02
C MET A 204 -6.18 21.46 16.37
N GLY A 205 -7.02 20.80 17.17
CA GLY A 205 -7.31 21.21 18.54
C GLY A 205 -6.10 20.96 19.45
N GLY A 206 -5.68 21.98 20.20
CA GLY A 206 -4.61 21.84 21.19
C GLY A 206 -4.93 20.79 22.26
N PRO A 207 -3.91 20.26 22.96
CA PRO A 207 -4.12 19.31 24.04
C PRO A 207 -5.04 19.94 25.10
N ARG A 208 -6.11 19.21 25.48
CA ARG A 208 -6.86 19.50 26.70
C ARG A 208 -6.03 19.16 27.92
#